data_AF-D8LVR1-F1
#
_entry.id   AF-D8LVR1-F1
#
_cell.length_a   1.000
_cell.length_b   1.000
_cell.length_c   1.000
_cell.angle_alpha   90.00
_cell.angle_beta   90.00
_cell.angle_gamma   90.00
#
_symmetry.space_group_name_H-M   'P 1'
#
loop_
_entity.id
_entity.type
_entity.pdbx_description
1 polymer ?
#
loop_
_entity_poly.entity_id
_entity_poly.type
_entity_poly.pdbx_seq_one_letter_code
_entity_poly.pdbx_strand_id
1 'polypeptide(L)'
;MVQINSVVEGVTDKSLTERMTDMSYLESAQMHLMMAEISINLFYSYLRSKGVDVENHPIKREMERLEKYKEKVREVVEGKQKPSMRIDTEATARIIQHSLGGSQ
;
A
#
# COMPACT_ATOMS: atom_id res chain seq x y z
N MET A 1 -30.32 2.61 -8.68
CA MET A 1 -29.21 3.12 -7.84
C MET A 1 -29.04 2.16 -6.69
N VAL A 2 -27.88 1.50 -6.56
CA VAL A 2 -27.60 0.65 -5.40
C VAL A 2 -27.61 1.52 -4.15
N GLN A 3 -28.38 1.15 -3.12
CA GLN A 3 -28.38 1.89 -1.86
C GLN A 3 -27.06 1.61 -1.14
N ILE A 4 -26.28 2.65 -0.88
CA ILE A 4 -24.96 2.54 -0.21
C ILE A 4 -25.07 1.77 1.12
N ASN A 5 -26.17 1.96 1.85
CA ASN A 5 -26.42 1.24 3.10
C ASN A 5 -26.40 -0.28 2.95
N SER A 6 -27.02 -0.85 1.90
CA SER A 6 -27.07 -2.31 1.77
C SER A 6 -25.69 -2.92 1.49
N VAL A 7 -24.81 -2.17 0.82
CA VAL A 7 -23.42 -2.58 0.58
C VAL A 7 -22.61 -2.46 1.87
N VAL A 8 -22.77 -1.37 2.62
CA VAL A 8 -22.06 -1.16 3.89
C VAL A 8 -22.45 -2.23 4.90
N GLU A 9 -23.76 -2.48 5.08
CA GLU A 9 -24.29 -3.53 5.97
C GLU A 9 -23.69 -4.88 5.61
N GLY A 10 -23.78 -5.31 4.35
CA GLY A 10 -23.19 -6.58 3.90
C GLY A 10 -21.66 -6.67 4.08
N VAL A 11 -20.95 -5.55 4.17
CA VAL A 11 -19.51 -5.50 4.48
C VAL A 11 -19.25 -5.53 6.00
N THR A 12 -20.13 -4.97 6.82
CA THR A 12 -19.98 -4.86 8.29
C THR A 12 -20.66 -5.97 9.10
N ASP A 13 -21.54 -6.78 8.50
CA ASP A 13 -22.37 -7.78 9.19
C ASP A 13 -21.58 -8.88 9.93
N LYS A 14 -20.36 -9.18 9.47
CA LYS A 14 -19.45 -10.15 10.10
C LYS A 14 -18.18 -9.45 10.56
N SER A 15 -17.54 -10.01 11.59
CA SER A 15 -16.25 -9.48 12.02
C SER A 15 -15.24 -9.57 10.87
N LEU A 16 -14.49 -8.49 10.64
CA LEU A 16 -13.48 -8.44 9.59
C LEU A 16 -12.45 -9.58 9.75
N THR A 17 -12.10 -9.90 10.99
CA THR A 17 -11.23 -11.02 11.37
C THR A 17 -11.77 -12.36 10.91
N GLU A 18 -13.06 -12.64 11.11
CA GLU A 18 -13.68 -13.90 10.69
C GLU A 18 -13.65 -14.06 9.17
N ARG A 19 -13.94 -12.98 8.44
CA ARG A 19 -13.88 -12.94 6.96
C ARG A 19 -12.48 -13.19 6.42
N MET A 20 -11.46 -12.75 7.14
CA MET A 20 -10.07 -12.84 6.70
C MET A 20 -9.42 -14.18 7.05
N THR A 21 -10.06 -15.02 7.88
CA THR A 21 -9.53 -16.33 8.30
C THR A 21 -9.16 -17.23 7.12
N ASP A 22 -9.96 -17.20 6.05
CA ASP A 22 -9.80 -18.05 4.88
C ASP A 22 -9.08 -17.36 3.72
N MET A 23 -8.63 -16.10 3.89
CA MET A 23 -7.97 -15.33 2.84
C MET A 23 -6.46 -15.54 2.84
N SER A 24 -5.85 -15.52 1.65
CA SER A 24 -4.39 -15.38 1.56
C SER A 24 -3.91 -14.06 2.17
N TYR A 25 -2.61 -13.97 2.48
CA TYR A 25 -2.04 -12.72 2.99
C TYR A 25 -2.23 -11.52 2.05
N LEU A 26 -2.22 -11.76 0.74
CA LEU A 26 -2.41 -10.71 -0.26
C LEU A 26 -3.87 -10.26 -0.31
N GLU A 27 -4.82 -11.19 -0.35
CA GLU A 27 -6.26 -10.89 -0.32
C GLU A 27 -6.64 -10.17 0.98
N SER A 28 -6.07 -10.60 2.10
CA SER A 28 -6.19 -9.94 3.40
C SER A 28 -5.70 -8.48 3.36
N ALA A 29 -4.54 -8.23 2.75
CA ALA A 29 -4.01 -6.88 2.60
C ALA A 29 -4.91 -6.00 1.71
N GLN A 30 -5.42 -6.56 0.60
CA GLN A 30 -6.37 -5.88 -0.28
C GLN A 30 -7.69 -5.56 0.43
N MET A 31 -8.21 -6.48 1.24
CA MET A 31 -9.41 -6.26 2.05
C MET A 31 -9.22 -5.12 3.05
N HIS A 32 -8.11 -5.10 3.80
CA HIS A 32 -7.79 -3.99 4.71
C HIS A 32 -7.68 -2.66 3.98
N LEU A 33 -7.06 -2.65 2.80
CA LEU A 33 -6.90 -1.45 1.99
C LEU A 33 -8.26 -0.92 1.49
N MET A 34 -9.14 -1.81 1.04
CA MET A 34 -10.50 -1.48 0.62
C MET A 34 -11.31 -0.88 1.78
N MET A 35 -11.22 -1.46 2.98
CA MET A 35 -11.88 -0.92 4.18
C MET A 35 -11.40 0.49 4.53
N ALA A 36 -10.09 0.74 4.43
CA ALA A 36 -9.52 2.07 4.63
C ALA A 36 -10.02 3.06 3.57
N GLU A 37 -10.06 2.66 2.30
CA GLU A 37 -10.56 3.47 1.18
C GLU A 37 -12.03 3.87 1.37
N ILE A 38 -12.89 2.92 1.72
CA ILE A 38 -14.31 3.19 2.01
C ILE A 38 -14.41 4.20 3.17
N SER A 39 -13.66 3.99 4.25
CA SER A 39 -13.71 4.85 5.44
C SER A 39 -13.29 6.30 5.11
N ILE A 40 -12.20 6.46 4.35
CA ILE A 40 -11.71 7.77 3.91
C ILE A 40 -12.72 8.44 3.00
N ASN A 41 -13.30 7.72 2.04
CA ASN A 41 -14.28 8.28 1.09
C ASN A 41 -15.59 8.69 1.77
N LEU A 42 -16.07 7.91 2.75
CA LEU A 42 -17.23 8.26 3.55
C LEU A 42 -16.96 9.53 4.38
N PHE A 43 -15.80 9.61 5.03
CA PHE A 43 -15.43 10.78 5.81
C PHE A 43 -15.21 12.03 4.93
N TYR A 44 -14.60 11.87 3.76
CA TYR A 44 -14.45 12.94 2.78
C TYR A 44 -15.80 13.45 2.30
N SER A 45 -16.72 12.55 1.97
CA SER A 45 -18.09 12.90 1.57
C SER A 45 -18.84 13.61 2.69
N TYR A 46 -18.65 13.17 3.94
CA TYR A 46 -19.20 13.84 5.12
C TYR A 46 -18.68 15.27 5.25
N LEU A 47 -17.36 15.49 5.18
CA LEU A 47 -16.77 16.84 5.27
C LEU A 47 -17.30 17.77 4.18
N ARG A 48 -17.38 17.26 2.94
CA ARG A 48 -17.96 17.99 1.80
C ARG A 48 -19.43 18.35 2.04
N SER A 49 -20.22 17.43 2.61
CA SER A 49 -21.63 17.68 2.93
C SER A 49 -21.81 18.77 4.00
N LYS A 50 -20.82 18.95 4.87
CA LYS A 50 -20.77 19.99 5.90
C LYS A 50 -20.20 21.32 5.40
N GLY A 51 -19.80 21.41 4.13
CA GLY A 51 -19.18 22.61 3.56
C GLY A 51 -17.77 22.88 4.10
N VAL A 52 -17.10 21.88 4.68
CA VAL A 52 -15.72 22.00 5.15
C VAL A 52 -14.78 22.04 3.96
N ASP A 53 -13.85 22.99 3.95
CA ASP A 53 -12.77 23.04 2.96
C ASP A 53 -11.82 21.84 3.16
N VAL A 54 -11.89 20.90 2.22
CA VAL A 54 -11.04 19.71 2.18
C VAL A 54 -9.62 20.02 1.67
N GLU A 55 -9.37 21.19 1.09
CA GLU A 55 -8.06 21.55 0.56
C GLU A 55 -7.01 21.72 1.66
N ASN A 56 -7.42 22.23 2.82
CA ASN A 56 -6.54 22.44 3.98
C ASN A 56 -6.81 21.43 5.12
N HIS A 57 -7.66 20.44 4.89
CA HIS A 57 -8.07 19.50 5.92
C HIS A 57 -7.07 18.32 6.06
N PRO A 58 -6.80 17.82 7.28
CA PRO A 58 -5.90 16.68 7.51
C PRO A 58 -6.24 15.40 6.74
N ILE A 59 -7.47 15.27 6.23
CA ILE A 59 -7.91 14.15 5.39
C ILE A 59 -7.06 13.97 4.13
N LYS A 60 -6.45 15.04 3.61
CA LYS A 60 -5.49 14.91 2.49
C LYS A 60 -4.32 14.00 2.81
N ARG A 61 -3.79 14.07 4.04
CA ARG A 61 -2.71 13.18 4.48
C ARG A 61 -3.15 11.72 4.49
N GLU A 62 -4.41 11.48 4.82
CA GLU A 62 -5.02 10.15 4.80
C GLU A 62 -5.19 9.63 3.37
N MET A 63 -5.61 10.50 2.43
CA MET A 63 -5.68 10.17 1.00
C MET A 63 -4.30 9.88 0.41
N GLU A 64 -3.29 10.70 0.71
CA GLU A 64 -1.90 10.44 0.31
C GLU A 64 -1.36 9.13 0.91
N ARG A 65 -1.73 8.83 2.16
CA ARG A 65 -1.35 7.57 2.80
C ARG A 65 -2.00 6.40 2.07
N LEU A 66 -3.28 6.49 1.70
CA LEU A 66 -3.99 5.46 0.96
C LEU A 66 -3.29 5.15 -0.37
N GLU A 67 -2.92 6.17 -1.14
CA GLU A 67 -2.23 6.00 -2.42
C GLU A 67 -0.87 5.29 -2.25
N LYS A 68 -0.09 5.63 -1.22
CA LYS A 68 1.16 4.93 -0.90
C LYS A 68 0.95 3.44 -0.59
N TYR A 69 -0.14 3.08 0.09
CA TYR A 69 -0.43 1.67 0.37
C TYR A 69 -0.97 0.93 -0.85
N LYS A 70 -1.74 1.58 -1.73
CA LYS A 70 -2.13 1.04 -3.04
C LYS A 70 -0.92 0.72 -3.89
N GLU A 71 0.07 1.62 -3.92
CA GLU A 71 1.34 1.40 -4.62
C GLU A 71 2.09 0.19 -4.05
N LYS A 72 2.22 0.06 -2.72
CA LYS A 72 2.86 -1.11 -2.09
C LYS A 72 2.19 -2.43 -2.46
N VAL A 73 0.86 -2.47 -2.46
CA VAL A 73 0.12 -3.68 -2.87
C VAL A 73 0.34 -3.96 -4.35
N ARG A 74 0.34 -2.92 -5.19
CA ARG A 74 0.62 -3.05 -6.63
C ARG A 74 2.02 -3.62 -6.88
N GLU A 75 3.05 -3.12 -6.20
CA GLU A 75 4.42 -3.66 -6.31
C GLU A 75 4.52 -5.15 -5.96
N VAL A 76 3.71 -5.61 -5.00
CA VAL A 76 3.68 -7.03 -4.62
C VAL A 76 2.97 -7.86 -5.69
N VAL A 77 1.87 -7.36 -6.26
CA VAL A 77 1.07 -8.06 -7.29
C VAL A 77 1.81 -8.12 -8.63
N GLU A 78 2.34 -7.00 -9.10
CA GLU A 78 3.01 -6.88 -10.40
C GLU A 78 4.47 -7.36 -10.34
N GLY A 79 4.99 -7.53 -9.13
CA GLY A 79 6.38 -7.86 -8.87
C GLY A 79 7.27 -6.63 -8.96
N LYS A 80 8.24 -6.53 -8.03
CA LYS A 80 9.28 -5.51 -8.13
C LYS A 80 10.08 -5.74 -9.41
N GLN A 81 10.32 -4.68 -10.19
CA GLN A 81 11.41 -4.70 -11.16
C GLN A 81 12.67 -5.11 -10.39
N LYS A 82 13.20 -6.29 -10.70
CA LYS A 82 14.43 -6.77 -10.03
C LYS A 82 15.50 -5.70 -10.24
N PRO A 83 16.28 -5.34 -9.21
CA PRO A 83 17.42 -4.47 -9.39
C PRO A 83 18.26 -4.99 -10.57
N SER A 84 18.42 -4.18 -11.61
CA SER A 84 19.25 -4.55 -12.77
C SER A 84 20.73 -4.54 -12.39
N MET A 85 21.07 -3.86 -11.29
CA MET A 85 22.41 -3.79 -10.75
C MET A 85 22.80 -5.16 -10.17
N ARG A 86 23.59 -5.90 -10.94
CA ARG A 86 24.24 -7.13 -10.52
C ARG A 86 25.61 -6.78 -9.93
N ILE A 87 25.99 -7.44 -8.84
CA ILE A 87 27.34 -7.32 -8.29
C ILE A 87 28.29 -8.04 -9.26
N ASP A 88 29.23 -7.31 -9.85
CA ASP A 88 30.32 -7.88 -10.63
C ASP A 88 31.38 -8.42 -9.65
N THR A 89 31.35 -9.73 -9.45
CA THR A 89 32.28 -10.43 -8.57
C THR A 89 33.71 -10.38 -9.09
N GLU A 90 33.92 -10.29 -10.40
CA GLU A 90 35.26 -10.17 -10.99
C GLU A 90 35.84 -8.78 -10.77
N ALA A 91 35.05 -7.73 -10.97
CA ALA A 91 35.48 -6.36 -10.66
C ALA A 91 35.80 -6.22 -9.17
N THR A 92 34.98 -6.82 -8.30
CA THR A 92 35.24 -6.84 -6.84
C THR A 92 36.55 -7.56 -6.52
N ALA A 93 36.82 -8.70 -7.15
CA ALA A 93 38.09 -9.42 -6.98
C ALA A 93 39.29 -8.59 -7.46
N ARG A 94 39.19 -7.89 -8.60
CA ARG A 94 40.25 -6.98 -9.09
C ARG A 94 40.53 -5.84 -8.11
N ILE A 95 39.48 -5.23 -7.56
CA ILE A 95 39.60 -4.14 -6.57
C ILE A 95 40.30 -4.64 -5.31
N ILE A 96 39.93 -5.82 -4.81
CA ILE A 96 40.55 -6.42 -3.62
C ILE A 96 42.02 -6.75 -3.89
N GLN A 97 42.33 -7.38 -5.02
CA GLN A 97 43.71 -7.73 -5.40
C GLN A 97 44.59 -6.49 -5.56
N HIS A 98 44.09 -5.44 -6.22
CA HIS A 98 44.83 -4.19 -6.37
C HIS A 98 45.04 -3.47 -5.02
N SER A 99 44.06 -3.53 -4.12
CA SER A 99 44.15 -2.90 -2.79
C SER A 99 45.11 -3.64 -1.84
N LEU A 100 45.26 -4.95 -2.01
CA LEU A 100 46.17 -5.79 -1.22
C LEU A 100 47.58 -5.89 -1.82
N GLY A 101 47.71 -5.76 -3.14
CA GLY A 101 48.99 -5.89 -3.86
C GLY A 101 49.89 -4.66 -3.87
N GLY A 102 49.43 -3.52 -3.36
CA GLY A 102 50.18 -2.25 -3.33
C GLY A 102 51.12 -2.05 -2.13
N SER A 103 51.37 -3.09 -1.32
CA SER A 103 52.34 -3.06 -0.22
C SER A 103 53.59 -3.86 -0.58
N GLN A 104 54.36 -3.37 -1.55
CA GLN A 104 55.82 -3.60 -1.72
C GLN A 104 56.36 -2.82 -2.91
#